data_AF-A0A963Y6F8-F1
#
_entry.id   AF-A0A963Y6F8-F1
#
_cell.length_a   1.000
_cell.length_b   1.000
_cell.length_c   1.000
_cell.angle_alpha   90.00
_cell.angle_beta   90.00
_cell.angle_gamma   90.00
#
_symmetry.space_group_name_H-M   'P 1'
#
loop_
_entity.id
_entity.type
_entity.pdbx_description
1 polymer ?
#
loop_
_entity_poly.entity_id
_entity_poly.type
_entity_poly.pdbx_seq_one_letter_code
_entity_poly.pdbx_strand_id
1 'polypeptide(L)'
;MKDLTPPRASLDPIEIASRDEIAALQLQRMKWSLRHAYDNVPHYRQSFDAAGVHPDDLRTLADLARFPFTTKADLRDNYPFG
;
A
#
# COMPACT_ATOMS: atom_id res chain seq x y z
N MET A 1 -22.35 -18.35 -24.85
CA MET A 1 -21.27 -17.44 -24.41
C MET A 1 -19.99 -18.24 -24.36
N LYS A 2 -18.85 -17.74 -24.85
CA LYS A 2 -17.57 -18.48 -24.85
C LYS A 2 -16.96 -18.40 -23.45
N ASP A 3 -16.57 -19.53 -22.88
CA ASP A 3 -15.82 -19.56 -21.62
C ASP A 3 -14.40 -19.05 -21.87
N LEU A 4 -13.99 -18.03 -21.10
CA LEU A 4 -12.69 -17.37 -21.16
C LEU A 4 -11.86 -17.63 -19.90
N THR A 5 -12.26 -18.59 -19.07
CA THR A 5 -11.56 -18.92 -17.83
C THR A 5 -10.17 -19.49 -18.16
N PRO A 6 -9.08 -18.90 -17.63
CA PRO A 6 -7.74 -19.41 -17.88
C PRO A 6 -7.52 -20.78 -17.21
N PRO A 7 -6.69 -21.67 -17.79
CA PRO A 7 -6.30 -22.92 -17.13
C PRO A 7 -5.59 -22.64 -15.81
N ARG A 8 -5.90 -23.38 -14.75
CA ARG A 8 -5.24 -23.17 -13.44
C ARG A 8 -3.72 -23.29 -13.49
N ALA A 9 -3.18 -24.13 -14.39
CA ALA A 9 -1.75 -24.30 -14.56
C ALA A 9 -1.04 -23.09 -15.19
N SER A 10 -1.77 -22.14 -15.77
CA SER A 10 -1.21 -20.90 -16.33
C SER A 10 -1.30 -19.72 -15.37
N LEU A 11 -1.84 -19.91 -14.17
CA LEU A 11 -1.99 -18.86 -13.17
C LEU A 11 -0.76 -18.82 -12.24
N ASP A 12 -0.34 -17.61 -11.88
CA ASP A 12 0.66 -17.42 -10.85
C ASP A 12 0.12 -17.92 -9.50
N PRO A 13 0.97 -18.42 -8.58
CA PRO A 13 0.52 -18.93 -7.29
C PRO A 13 -0.34 -17.93 -6.49
N ILE A 14 -0.08 -16.63 -6.62
CA ILE A 14 -0.84 -15.59 -5.90
C ILE A 14 -2.25 -15.39 -6.44
N GLU A 15 -2.52 -15.71 -7.71
CA GLU A 15 -3.84 -15.57 -8.34
C GLU A 15 -4.83 -16.63 -7.85
N ILE A 16 -4.31 -17.72 -7.27
CA ILE A 16 -5.09 -18.84 -6.71
C ILE A 16 -4.83 -19.07 -5.22
N ALA A 17 -4.10 -18.16 -4.57
CA ALA A 17 -3.81 -18.24 -3.14
C ALA A 17 -5.08 -18.06 -2.30
N SER A 18 -5.03 -18.59 -1.08
CA SER A 18 -6.08 -18.36 -0.08
C SER A 18 -6.16 -16.88 0.29
N ARG A 19 -7.31 -16.46 0.84
CA ARG A 19 -7.48 -15.08 1.33
C ARG A 19 -6.47 -14.73 2.42
N ASP A 20 -6.10 -15.69 3.26
CA ASP A 20 -5.15 -15.50 4.35
C ASP A 20 -3.72 -15.28 3.83
N GLU A 21 -3.30 -16.05 2.83
CA GLU A 21 -2.01 -15.86 2.16
C GLU A 21 -1.93 -14.49 1.47
N ILE A 22 -3.00 -14.08 0.77
CA ILE A 22 -3.07 -12.77 0.13
C ILE A 22 -2.99 -11.65 1.17
N ALA A 23 -3.79 -11.74 2.25
CA ALA A 23 -3.82 -10.72 3.29
C ALA A 23 -2.48 -10.61 4.04
N ALA A 24 -1.81 -11.74 4.30
CA ALA A 24 -0.49 -11.76 4.92
C ALA A 24 0.57 -11.07 4.04
N LEU A 25 0.59 -11.39 2.74
CA LEU A 25 1.50 -10.76 1.78
C LEU A 25 1.22 -9.26 1.63
N GLN A 26 -0.05 -8.86 1.54
CA GLN A 26 -0.46 -7.46 1.48
C GLN A 26 0.00 -6.69 2.72
N LEU A 27 -0.20 -7.24 3.93
CA LEU A 27 0.21 -6.59 5.16
C LEU A 27 1.73 -6.43 5.23
N GLN A 28 2.48 -7.48 4.86
CA GLN A 28 3.95 -7.44 4.83
C GLN A 28 4.47 -6.38 3.86
N ARG A 29 3.91 -6.29 2.66
CA ARG A 29 4.30 -5.29 1.65
C ARG A 29 3.84 -3.87 2.01
N MET A 30 2.67 -3.72 2.63
CA MET A 30 2.17 -2.41 3.06
C MET A 30 3.03 -1.81 4.17
N LYS A 31 3.45 -2.62 5.16
CA LYS A 31 4.42 -2.20 6.19
C LYS A 31 5.71 -1.66 5.57
N TRP A 32 6.27 -2.39 4.61
CA TRP A 32 7.45 -1.96 3.88
C TRP A 32 7.20 -0.64 3.11
N SER A 33 6.07 -0.53 2.40
CA SER A 33 5.75 0.64 1.58
C SER A 33 5.57 1.91 2.41
N LEU A 34 4.86 1.82 3.54
CA LEU A 34 4.67 2.97 4.44
C LEU A 34 5.99 3.42 5.06
N ARG A 35 6.83 2.46 5.51
CA ARG A 35 8.17 2.75 6.01
C ARG A 35 9.02 3.41 4.94
N HIS A 36 9.03 2.87 3.72
CA HIS A 36 9.78 3.43 2.60
C HIS A 36 9.35 4.87 2.29
N ALA A 37 8.04 5.14 2.20
CA ALA A 37 7.52 6.48 1.96
C ALA A 37 7.91 7.46 3.08
N TYR A 38 7.71 7.09 4.34
CA TYR A 38 8.03 7.92 5.50
C TYR A 38 9.53 8.22 5.64
N ASP A 39 10.38 7.21 5.38
CA ASP A 39 11.82 7.35 5.54
C ASP A 39 12.44 8.17 4.41
N ASN A 40 11.93 8.06 3.18
CA ASN A 40 12.61 8.55 1.97
C ASN A 40 11.95 9.74 1.29
N VAL A 41 10.71 10.10 1.64
CA VAL A 41 9.98 11.20 0.99
C VAL A 41 9.58 12.25 2.04
N PRO A 42 10.14 13.48 1.99
CA PRO A 42 9.84 14.53 2.96
C PRO A 42 8.35 14.85 3.10
N HIS A 43 7.60 14.85 1.99
CA HIS A 43 6.15 15.08 1.99
C HIS A 43 5.40 14.06 2.86
N TYR A 44 5.67 12.75 2.68
CA TYR A 44 4.99 11.71 3.46
C TYR A 44 5.37 11.74 4.93
N ARG A 45 6.64 12.03 5.25
CA ARG A 45 7.06 12.21 6.65
C ARG A 45 6.25 13.31 7.33
N GLN A 46 6.18 14.49 6.71
CA GLN A 46 5.44 15.63 7.24
C GLN A 46 3.94 15.35 7.35
N SER A 47 3.35 14.72 6.33
CA SER A 47 1.92 14.40 6.32
C SER A 47 1.56 13.38 7.42
N PHE A 48 2.40 12.36 7.61
CA PHE A 48 2.20 11.33 8.64
C PHE A 48 2.38 11.92 10.05
N ASP A 49 3.43 12.73 10.27
CA ASP A 49 3.65 13.42 11.54
C ASP A 49 2.51 14.38 11.89
N ALA A 50 2.01 15.14 10.91
CA ALA A 50 0.88 16.05 11.09
C ALA A 50 -0.43 15.31 11.41
N ALA A 51 -0.62 14.10 10.87
CA ALA A 51 -1.74 13.22 11.19
C ALA A 51 -1.52 12.42 12.49
N GLY A 52 -0.34 12.51 13.12
CA GLY A 52 0.00 11.80 14.36
C GLY A 52 0.11 10.29 14.19
N VAL A 53 0.54 9.81 13.02
CA VAL A 53 0.70 8.38 12.70
C VAL A 53 2.12 8.05 12.27
N HIS A 54 2.61 6.87 12.62
CA HIS A 54 3.91 6.35 12.23
C HIS A 54 3.76 5.00 11.49
N PRO A 55 4.68 4.59 10.59
CA PRO A 55 4.57 3.30 9.91
C PRO A 55 4.42 2.09 10.84
N ASP A 56 4.94 2.18 12.08
CA ASP A 56 4.77 1.13 13.10
C ASP A 56 3.35 1.00 13.65
N ASP A 57 2.46 1.94 13.34
CA ASP A 57 1.06 1.88 13.72
C ASP A 57 0.23 0.93 12.83
N LEU A 58 0.76 0.52 11.67
CA LEU A 58 0.10 -0.45 10.81
C LEU A 58 0.31 -1.87 11.36
N ARG A 59 -0.62 -2.37 12.17
CA ARG A 59 -0.58 -3.74 12.74
C ARG A 59 -1.42 -4.72 11.94
N THR A 60 -2.53 -4.25 11.37
CA THR A 60 -3.47 -4.97 10.51
C THR A 60 -3.76 -4.15 9.25
N LEU A 61 -4.38 -4.76 8.24
CA LEU A 61 -4.76 -4.04 7.02
C LEU A 61 -5.81 -2.93 7.28
N ALA A 62 -6.63 -3.08 8.32
CA ALA A 62 -7.63 -2.08 8.69
C ALA A 62 -7.02 -0.78 9.22
N ASP A 63 -5.82 -0.84 9.80
CA ASP A 63 -5.10 0.33 10.32
C ASP A 63 -4.70 1.32 9.21
N LEU A 64 -4.74 0.90 7.93
CA LEU A 64 -4.45 1.77 6.80
C LEU A 64 -5.38 3.00 6.76
N ALA A 65 -6.60 2.88 7.27
CA ALA A 65 -7.56 3.98 7.34
C ALA A 65 -7.14 5.13 8.28
N ARG A 66 -6.11 4.92 9.12
CA ARG A 66 -5.54 5.96 9.99
C ARG A 66 -4.58 6.89 9.24
N PHE A 67 -4.05 6.46 8.10
CA PHE A 67 -3.06 7.22 7.34
C PHE A 67 -3.74 8.29 6.46
N PRO A 68 -3.10 9.46 6.27
CA PRO A 68 -3.67 10.53 5.45
C PRO A 68 -3.72 10.13 3.98
N PHE A 69 -4.70 10.67 3.25
CA PHE A 69 -4.77 10.54 1.81
C PHE A 69 -3.75 11.44 1.11
N THR A 70 -3.27 10.99 -0.04
CA THR A 70 -2.54 11.83 -1.01
C THR A 70 -3.51 12.28 -2.10
N THR A 71 -3.40 13.53 -2.51
CA THR A 71 -4.24 14.20 -3.48
C THR A 71 -3.42 14.73 -4.66
N LYS A 72 -4.11 15.28 -5.67
CA LYS A 72 -3.44 15.91 -6.81
C LYS A 72 -2.66 17.17 -6.42
N ALA A 73 -3.06 17.87 -5.35
CA ALA A 73 -2.37 19.07 -4.89
C ALA A 73 -0.97 18.73 -4.39
N ASP A 74 -0.83 17.65 -3.62
CA ASP A 74 0.45 17.20 -3.07
C ASP A 74 1.50 16.99 -4.18
N LEU A 75 1.11 16.37 -5.30
CA LEU A 75 2.01 16.20 -6.45
C LEU A 75 2.35 17.52 -7.14
N ARG A 76 1.44 18.50 -7.14
CA ARG A 76 1.67 19.81 -7.76
C ARG A 76 2.63 20.65 -6.93
N ASP A 77 2.49 20.60 -5.61
CA ASP A 77 3.29 21.38 -4.67
C ASP A 77 4.73 20.82 -4.55
N ASN A 78 4.92 19.55 -4.91
CA ASN A 78 6.21 18.86 -4.94
C ASN A 78 6.80 18.70 -6.36
N TYR A 79 6.28 19.43 -7.36
CA TYR A 79 6.85 19.41 -8.72
C TYR A 79 8.32 19.88 -8.73
N PRO A 80 9.20 19.37 -9.61
CA PRO A 80 8.98 18.32 -10.61
C PRO A 80 9.21 16.88 -10.15
N PHE A 81 9.95 16.68 -9.06
CA PHE A 81 10.47 15.35 -8.67
C PHE A 81 10.37 15.06 -7.16
N GLY A 82 9.65 15.90 -6.41
CA GLY A 82 9.50 15.73 -4.97
C GLY A 82 8.61 14.57 -4.57
#